data_AF-A0A0D3F6K7-F1
#
_entry.id   AF-A0A0D3F6K7-F1
#
_cell.length_a   1.000
_cell.length_b   1.000
_cell.length_c   1.000
_cell.angle_alpha   90.00
_cell.angle_beta   90.00
_cell.angle_gamma   90.00
#
_symmetry.space_group_name_H-M   'P 1'
#
loop_
_entity.id
_entity.type
_entity.pdbx_description
1 polymer ?
#
loop_
_entity_poly.entity_id
_entity_poly.type
_entity_poly.pdbx_seq_one_letter_code
_entity_poly.pdbx_strand_id
1 'polypeptide(L)'
;MRGVGGPLLTIGDLLSDLAVDGGADLAGGEVSVPSSPSSAGQQAEEADPSELNRLFGEHYDNLMKALQENDPSWPSLMLKLCTALKTADKLVSCASTDAEQLLQKVELLERLLVRGDRAVTAIVEELQLSRPSEDSHSSKSKPSGK
;
A
#
# COMPACT_ATOMS: atom_id res chain seq x y z
N MET A 1 3.43 -13.13 -65.03
CA MET A 1 3.21 -13.70 -63.69
C MET A 1 2.36 -12.71 -62.92
N ARG A 2 1.04 -12.91 -62.85
CA ARG A 2 0.16 -12.06 -62.02
C ARG A 2 0.36 -12.50 -60.58
N GLY A 3 1.17 -11.76 -59.82
CA GLY A 3 1.24 -11.94 -58.38
C GLY A 3 -0.11 -11.58 -57.77
N VAL A 4 -0.78 -12.57 -57.18
CA VAL A 4 -2.01 -12.36 -56.42
C VAL A 4 -1.58 -11.79 -55.07
N GLY A 5 -1.51 -10.46 -54.97
CA GLY A 5 -1.36 -9.77 -53.70
C GLY A 5 -2.70 -9.82 -52.97
N GLY A 6 -2.81 -10.68 -51.96
CA GLY A 6 -3.96 -10.68 -51.05
C GLY A 6 -4.07 -9.35 -50.31
N PRO A 7 -5.22 -9.10 -49.63
CA PRO A 7 -5.38 -7.92 -48.78
C PRO A 7 -4.27 -7.87 -47.72
N LEU A 8 -3.67 -6.70 -47.54
CA LEU A 8 -2.72 -6.47 -46.44
C LEU A 8 -3.47 -6.64 -45.12
N LEU A 9 -2.94 -7.47 -44.23
CA LEU A 9 -3.42 -7.58 -42.85
C LEU A 9 -3.39 -6.20 -42.21
N THR A 10 -4.53 -5.80 -41.66
CA THR A 10 -4.67 -4.51 -40.97
C THR A 10 -4.11 -4.61 -39.57
N ILE A 11 -3.77 -3.45 -38.97
CA ILE A 11 -3.42 -3.38 -37.55
C ILE A 11 -4.55 -3.95 -36.68
N GLY A 12 -5.81 -3.89 -37.13
CA GLY A 12 -6.95 -4.51 -36.46
C GLY A 12 -6.89 -6.04 -36.44
N ASP A 13 -6.42 -6.68 -37.52
CA ASP A 13 -6.25 -8.14 -37.57
C ASP A 13 -5.16 -8.61 -36.59
N LEU A 14 -4.06 -7.85 -36.49
CA LEU A 14 -2.96 -8.11 -35.55
C LEU A 14 -3.36 -7.94 -34.08
N LEU A 15 -4.18 -6.94 -33.77
CA LEU A 15 -4.65 -6.70 -32.40
C LEU A 15 -5.74 -7.68 -31.96
N SER A 16 -6.43 -8.31 -32.91
CA SER A 16 -7.49 -9.30 -32.61
C SER A 16 -6.93 -10.57 -31.96
N ASP A 17 -5.73 -11.02 -32.35
CA ASP A 17 -5.06 -12.18 -31.74
C ASP A 17 -4.66 -11.95 -30.27
N LEU A 18 -4.44 -10.69 -29.89
CA LEU A 18 -4.10 -10.30 -28.51
C LEU A 18 -5.34 -10.07 -27.63
N ALA A 19 -6.51 -9.90 -28.24
CA ALA A 19 -7.78 -9.67 -27.57
C ALA A 19 -8.50 -10.97 -27.17
N VAL A 20 -7.89 -12.14 -27.42
CA VAL A 20 -8.44 -13.41 -26.94
C VAL A 20 -8.26 -13.48 -25.42
N ASP A 21 -9.31 -13.03 -24.74
CA ASP A 21 -9.49 -13.16 -23.31
C ASP A 21 -9.33 -14.63 -22.90
N GLY A 22 -8.59 -14.86 -21.82
CA GLY A 22 -8.30 -16.18 -21.28
C GLY A 22 -9.54 -16.82 -20.67
N GLY A 23 -10.48 -17.23 -21.51
CA GLY A 23 -11.63 -18.05 -21.17
C GLY A 23 -11.38 -19.48 -21.62
N ALA A 24 -11.05 -20.35 -20.66
CA ALA A 24 -10.91 -21.78 -20.89
C ALA A 24 -12.22 -22.39 -21.41
N ASP A 25 -12.15 -23.22 -22.45
CA ASP A 25 -12.89 -24.48 -22.53
C ASP A 25 -12.28 -25.43 -23.59
N LEU A 26 -12.31 -26.72 -23.23
CA LEU A 26 -11.52 -27.82 -23.79
C LEU A 26 -12.14 -28.42 -25.06
N ALA A 27 -11.37 -28.54 -26.16
CA ALA A 27 -11.58 -29.62 -27.16
C ALA A 27 -10.42 -29.74 -28.19
N GLY A 28 -9.58 -30.77 -28.00
CA GLY A 28 -9.02 -31.63 -29.05
C GLY A 28 -8.25 -31.03 -30.23
N GLY A 29 -6.92 -31.21 -30.24
CA GLY A 29 -6.11 -31.14 -31.45
C GLY A 29 -4.62 -31.06 -31.17
N GLU A 30 -3.92 -32.19 -31.22
CA GLU A 30 -2.46 -32.22 -31.11
C GLU A 30 -1.80 -31.48 -32.29
N VAL A 31 -1.18 -30.34 -31.99
CA VAL A 31 -0.12 -29.75 -32.83
C VAL A 31 0.96 -29.23 -31.90
N SER A 32 2.19 -29.60 -32.23
CA SER A 32 3.41 -29.34 -31.47
C SER A 32 3.48 -27.92 -30.93
N VAL A 33 3.63 -27.82 -29.62
CA VAL A 33 4.01 -26.61 -28.89
C VAL A 33 5.36 -26.15 -29.44
N PRO A 34 5.47 -25.00 -30.14
CA PRO A 34 6.77 -24.35 -30.21
C PRO A 34 7.03 -23.84 -28.81
N SER A 35 8.08 -24.37 -28.19
CA SER A 35 8.60 -23.92 -26.89
C SER A 35 8.51 -22.41 -26.81
N SER A 36 7.62 -21.91 -25.96
CA SER A 36 7.57 -20.49 -25.65
C SER A 36 8.98 -20.08 -25.24
N PRO A 37 9.56 -18.99 -25.81
CA PRO A 37 10.70 -18.40 -25.16
C PRO A 37 10.20 -18.08 -23.76
N SER A 38 10.88 -18.65 -22.75
CA SER A 38 10.79 -18.12 -21.39
C SER A 38 11.07 -16.63 -21.54
N SER A 39 10.01 -15.83 -21.60
CA SER A 39 10.13 -14.41 -21.40
C SER A 39 10.56 -14.33 -19.96
N ALA A 40 11.89 -14.26 -19.82
CA ALA A 40 12.59 -13.95 -18.60
C ALA A 40 11.67 -13.02 -17.83
N GLY A 41 11.22 -13.49 -16.66
CA GLY A 41 10.40 -12.69 -15.79
C GLY A 41 11.01 -11.32 -15.81
N GLN A 42 10.28 -10.35 -16.34
CA GLN A 42 10.55 -8.97 -16.06
C GLN A 42 10.28 -8.89 -14.56
N GLN A 43 11.27 -9.29 -13.77
CA GLN A 43 11.66 -8.54 -12.60
C GLN A 43 11.82 -7.14 -13.17
N ALA A 44 10.69 -6.42 -13.26
CA ALA A 44 10.69 -4.99 -13.08
C ALA A 44 11.47 -4.86 -11.80
N GLU A 45 12.75 -4.52 -11.95
CA GLU A 45 13.60 -4.05 -10.88
C GLU A 45 12.70 -3.07 -10.14
N GLU A 46 12.18 -3.52 -8.98
CA GLU A 46 11.13 -2.82 -8.29
C GLU A 46 11.84 -1.59 -7.75
N ALA A 47 11.80 -0.52 -8.54
CA ALA A 47 12.60 0.65 -8.32
C ALA A 47 12.34 1.12 -6.89
N ASP A 48 13.42 1.40 -6.18
CA ASP A 48 13.32 1.89 -4.81
C ASP A 48 12.28 3.03 -4.79
N PRO A 49 11.22 2.95 -3.97
CA PRO A 49 10.18 3.98 -3.91
C PRO A 49 10.76 5.37 -3.63
N SER A 50 11.95 5.44 -3.02
CA SER A 50 12.70 6.68 -2.77
C SER A 50 13.16 7.38 -4.06
N GLU A 51 13.43 6.63 -5.11
CA GLU A 51 13.89 7.14 -6.41
C GLU A 51 12.75 7.43 -7.37
N LEU A 52 11.51 7.12 -6.98
CA LEU A 52 10.35 7.12 -7.85
C LEU A 52 10.06 8.50 -8.47
N ASN A 53 10.20 9.56 -7.69
CA ASN A 53 10.01 10.93 -8.18
C ASN A 53 11.03 11.27 -9.28
N ARG A 54 12.30 10.91 -9.05
CA ARG A 54 13.40 11.12 -9.99
C ARG A 54 13.15 10.32 -11.27
N LEU A 55 12.86 9.02 -11.15
CA LEU A 55 12.60 8.13 -12.28
C LEU A 55 11.37 8.55 -13.09
N PHE A 56 10.30 8.98 -12.42
CA PHE A 56 9.11 9.49 -13.11
C PHE A 56 9.44 10.72 -13.95
N GLY A 57 10.14 11.70 -13.37
CA GLY A 57 10.55 12.92 -14.08
C GLY A 57 11.45 12.61 -15.27
N GLU A 58 12.51 11.82 -15.05
CA GLU A 58 13.44 11.42 -16.11
C GLU A 58 12.75 10.63 -17.24
N HIS A 59 11.87 9.69 -16.91
CA HIS A 59 11.14 8.93 -17.92
C HIS A 59 10.13 9.78 -18.69
N TYR A 60 9.48 10.74 -18.03
CA TYR A 60 8.58 11.69 -18.68
C TYR A 60 9.33 12.59 -19.67
N ASP A 61 10.44 13.19 -19.26
CA ASP A 61 11.25 14.06 -20.11
C ASP A 61 11.80 13.31 -21.32
N ASN A 62 12.31 12.09 -21.10
CA ASN A 62 12.79 11.22 -22.17
C ASN A 62 11.67 10.83 -23.14
N LEU A 63 10.47 10.52 -22.63
CA LEU A 63 9.31 10.22 -23.46
C LEU A 63 8.92 11.43 -24.32
N MET A 64 8.87 12.62 -23.72
CA MET A 64 8.54 13.85 -24.45
C MET A 64 9.55 14.14 -25.56
N LYS A 65 10.84 13.91 -25.29
CA LYS A 65 11.89 14.03 -26.30
C LYS A 65 11.74 13.01 -27.43
N ALA A 66 11.53 11.73 -27.10
CA ALA A 66 11.33 10.67 -28.09
C ALA A 66 10.11 10.93 -29.00
N LEU A 67 9.02 11.46 -28.44
CA LEU A 67 7.83 11.84 -29.22
C LEU A 67 8.11 13.00 -30.18
N GLN A 68 8.90 14.00 -29.77
CA GLN A 68 9.29 15.13 -30.64
C GLN A 68 10.24 14.68 -31.75
N GLU A 69 11.17 13.78 -31.44
CA GLU A 69 12.18 13.28 -32.38
C GLU A 69 11.66 12.14 -33.28
N ASN A 70 10.40 11.72 -33.10
CA ASN A 70 9.79 10.55 -33.75
C ASN A 70 10.61 9.26 -33.52
N ASP A 71 11.25 9.16 -32.36
CA ASP A 71 12.12 8.05 -32.00
C ASP A 71 11.29 6.79 -31.68
N PRO A 72 11.63 5.61 -32.23
CA PRO A 72 10.86 4.39 -32.06
C PRO A 72 10.87 3.84 -30.61
N SER A 73 11.66 4.41 -29.70
CA SER A 73 11.67 4.01 -28.28
C SER A 73 10.48 4.55 -27.47
N TRP A 74 9.69 5.50 -28.00
CA TRP A 74 8.59 6.13 -27.25
C TRP A 74 7.62 5.12 -26.60
N PRO A 75 7.25 3.97 -27.21
CA PRO A 75 6.36 3.01 -26.54
C PRO A 75 7.03 2.38 -25.32
N SER A 76 8.34 2.12 -25.39
CA SER A 76 9.10 1.55 -24.27
C SER A 76 9.23 2.54 -23.11
N LEU A 77 9.40 3.84 -23.42
CA LEU A 77 9.44 4.91 -22.41
C LEU A 77 8.08 5.12 -21.76
N MET A 78 6.99 5.01 -22.52
CA MET A 78 5.63 5.03 -21.98
C MET A 78 5.39 3.87 -21.01
N LEU A 79 5.83 2.65 -21.35
CA LEU A 79 5.73 1.49 -20.44
C LEU A 79 6.54 1.69 -19.15
N LYS A 80 7.73 2.31 -19.22
CA LYS A 80 8.52 2.67 -18.03
C LYS A 80 7.78 3.67 -17.15
N LEU A 81 7.15 4.69 -17.74
CA LEU A 81 6.36 5.68 -17.00
C LEU A 81 5.13 5.03 -16.32
N CYS A 82 4.43 4.14 -17.03
CA CYS A 82 3.32 3.36 -16.47
C CYS A 82 3.78 2.48 -15.30
N THR A 83 4.98 1.91 -15.39
CA THR A 83 5.56 1.10 -14.30
C THR A 83 5.86 1.96 -13.07
N ALA A 84 6.46 3.14 -13.26
CA ALA A 84 6.68 4.10 -12.17
C ALA A 84 5.35 4.52 -11.51
N LEU A 85 4.32 4.83 -12.29
CA LEU A 85 2.99 5.16 -11.75
C LEU A 85 2.39 4.00 -10.95
N LYS A 86 2.54 2.76 -11.42
CA LYS A 86 2.07 1.57 -10.69
C LYS A 86 2.81 1.38 -9.37
N THR A 87 4.11 1.66 -9.32
CA THR A 87 4.88 1.64 -8.06
C THR A 87 4.39 2.73 -7.10
N ALA A 88 4.01 3.91 -7.61
CA ALA A 88 3.46 4.99 -6.78
C ALA A 88 2.13 4.59 -6.15
N ASP A 89 1.24 4.01 -6.95
CA ASP A 89 -0.07 3.52 -6.49
C ASP A 89 0.08 2.45 -5.39
N LYS A 90 0.97 1.48 -5.61
CA LYS A 90 1.33 0.48 -4.59
C LYS A 90 1.82 1.14 -3.30
N LEU A 91 2.74 2.11 -3.39
CA LEU A 91 3.30 2.78 -2.22
C LEU A 91 2.20 3.48 -1.40
N VAL A 92 1.27 4.16 -2.07
CA VAL A 92 0.11 4.79 -1.43
C VAL A 92 -0.77 3.76 -0.74
N SER A 93 -1.05 2.63 -1.42
CA SER A 93 -1.88 1.56 -0.84
C SER A 93 -1.27 0.88 0.39
N CYS A 94 0.06 0.69 0.39
CA CYS A 94 0.78 0.19 1.55
C CYS A 94 0.72 1.20 2.70
N ALA A 95 1.05 2.47 2.43
CA ALA A 95 1.02 3.52 3.43
C ALA A 95 -0.37 3.73 4.05
N SER A 96 -1.45 3.63 3.25
CA SER A 96 -2.81 3.73 3.77
C SER A 96 -3.16 2.55 4.69
N THR A 97 -2.75 1.34 4.32
CA THR A 97 -2.99 0.13 5.13
C THR A 97 -2.24 0.22 6.47
N ASP A 98 -0.97 0.66 6.44
CA ASP A 98 -0.16 0.84 7.65
C ASP A 98 -0.73 1.94 8.56
N ALA A 99 -1.22 3.03 7.97
CA ALA A 99 -1.90 4.10 8.71
C ALA A 99 -3.19 3.61 9.37
N GLU A 100 -3.98 2.78 8.69
CA GLU A 100 -5.19 2.17 9.25
C GLU A 100 -4.85 1.24 10.43
N GLN A 101 -3.83 0.39 10.29
CA GLN A 101 -3.36 -0.47 11.38
C GLN A 101 -2.87 0.35 12.58
N LEU A 102 -2.15 1.46 12.34
CA LEU A 102 -1.71 2.35 13.39
C LEU A 102 -2.90 2.99 14.12
N LEU A 103 -3.91 3.45 13.39
CA LEU A 103 -5.14 4.02 13.96
C LEU A 103 -5.83 3.01 14.90
N GLN A 104 -6.02 1.77 14.44
CA GLN A 104 -6.63 0.71 15.26
C GLN A 104 -5.86 0.45 16.56
N LYS A 105 -4.52 0.52 16.51
CA LYS A 105 -3.67 0.35 17.70
C LYS A 105 -3.78 1.54 18.65
N VAL A 106 -3.87 2.76 18.13
CA VAL A 106 -4.06 3.97 18.94
C VAL A 106 -5.43 3.93 19.64
N GLU A 107 -6.50 3.57 18.94
CA GLU A 107 -7.84 3.40 19.53
C GLU A 107 -7.88 2.34 20.63
N LEU A 108 -7.12 1.24 20.46
CA LEU A 108 -6.98 0.23 21.50
C LEU A 108 -6.24 0.78 22.72
N LEU A 109 -5.15 1.52 22.52
CA LEU A 109 -4.41 2.17 23.61
C LEU A 109 -5.27 3.20 24.35
N GLU A 110 -6.05 4.00 23.64
CA GLU A 110 -6.98 4.96 24.25
C GLU A 110 -7.99 4.26 25.17
N ARG A 111 -8.62 3.17 24.69
CA ARG A 111 -9.53 2.37 25.52
C ARG A 111 -8.85 1.79 26.76
N LEU A 112 -7.59 1.37 26.64
CA LEU A 112 -6.81 0.87 27.77
C LEU A 112 -6.49 1.98 28.77
N LEU A 113 -6.12 3.17 28.31
CA LEU A 113 -5.87 4.34 29.17
C LEU A 113 -7.13 4.74 29.93
N VAL A 114 -8.27 4.89 29.24
CA VAL A 114 -9.57 5.22 29.86
C VAL A 114 -9.96 4.17 30.92
N ARG A 115 -9.68 2.88 30.65
CA ARG A 115 -9.91 1.81 31.65
C ARG A 115 -8.95 1.94 32.84
N GLY A 116 -7.68 2.25 32.58
CA GLY A 116 -6.67 2.52 33.61
C GLY A 116 -7.07 3.67 34.52
N ASP A 117 -7.46 4.80 33.96
CA ASP A 117 -7.88 6.00 34.70
C ASP A 117 -9.08 5.72 35.60
N ARG A 118 -10.08 4.97 35.10
CA ARG A 118 -11.20 4.54 35.94
C ARG A 118 -10.77 3.66 37.11
N ALA A 119 -9.86 2.71 36.89
CA ALA A 119 -9.36 1.85 37.95
C ALA A 119 -8.57 2.63 39.00
N VAL A 120 -7.72 3.56 38.56
CA VAL A 120 -6.97 4.46 39.46
C VAL A 120 -7.92 5.33 40.27
N THR A 121 -8.93 5.92 39.63
CA THR A 121 -9.94 6.74 40.32
C THR A 121 -10.67 5.95 41.40
N ALA A 122 -11.11 4.73 41.09
CA ALA A 122 -11.78 3.85 42.06
C ALA A 122 -10.89 3.51 43.27
N ILE A 123 -9.61 3.20 43.03
CA ILE A 123 -8.64 2.93 44.11
C ILE A 123 -8.44 4.17 44.98
N VAL A 124 -8.33 5.35 44.36
CA VAL A 124 -8.17 6.62 45.10
C VAL A 124 -9.40 6.91 45.97
N GLU A 125 -10.60 6.69 45.45
CA GLU A 125 -11.85 6.85 46.21
C GLU A 125 -11.94 5.89 47.41
N GLU A 126 -11.59 4.60 47.22
CA GLU A 126 -11.56 3.62 48.32
C GLU A 126 -10.54 3.99 49.41
N LEU A 127 -9.35 4.48 49.02
CA LEU A 127 -8.32 4.93 49.97
C LEU A 127 -8.77 6.18 50.75
N GLN A 128 -9.51 7.10 50.13
CA GLN A 128 -10.07 8.26 50.83
C GLN A 128 -11.17 7.87 51.82
N LEU A 129 -12.04 6.93 51.45
CA LEU A 129 -13.08 6.40 52.34
C LEU A 129 -12.49 5.62 53.52
N SER A 130 -11.41 4.89 53.27
CA SER A 130 -10.71 4.08 54.27
C SER A 130 -9.76 4.88 55.16
N ARG A 131 -9.58 6.19 54.90
CA ARG A 131 -8.75 7.05 55.74
C ARG A 131 -9.45 7.23 57.10
N PRO A 132 -8.92 6.65 58.20
CA PRO A 132 -9.56 6.79 59.50
C PRO A 132 -9.49 8.26 59.89
N SER A 133 -10.64 8.80 60.31
CA SER A 133 -10.70 10.08 61.01
C SER A 133 -9.75 9.99 62.19
N GLU A 134 -8.59 10.66 62.14
CA GLU A 134 -7.73 10.83 63.30
C GLU A 134 -8.56 11.53 64.37
N ASP A 135 -9.02 10.74 65.34
CA ASP A 135 -9.80 11.19 66.48
C ASP A 135 -9.08 12.37 67.14
N SER A 136 -9.75 13.52 67.11
CA SER A 136 -9.42 14.66 67.95
C SER A 136 -9.72 14.32 69.41
N HIS A 137 -8.88 13.49 70.03
CA HIS A 137 -8.81 13.40 71.49
C HIS A 137 -8.10 14.63 72.05
N SER A 138 -8.83 15.74 72.09
CA SER A 138 -8.51 16.90 72.94
C SER A 138 -8.73 16.51 74.40
N SER A 139 -7.82 15.72 74.96
CA SER A 139 -7.72 15.47 76.40
C SER A 139 -7.25 16.74 77.09
N LYS A 140 -8.19 17.59 77.48
CA LYS A 140 -7.95 18.76 78.33
C LYS A 140 -7.63 18.27 79.74
N SER A 141 -6.35 18.11 80.02
CA SER A 141 -5.80 17.83 81.34
C SER A 141 -6.15 18.97 82.31
N LYS A 142 -6.91 18.65 83.36
CA LYS A 142 -7.04 19.46 84.57
C LYS A 142 -5.73 19.31 85.37
N PRO A 143 -5.05 20.39 85.79
CA PRO A 143 -4.05 20.28 86.83
C PRO A 143 -4.73 20.48 88.20
N SER A 144 -4.57 19.49 89.08
CA SER A 144 -4.78 19.63 90.52
C SER A 144 -3.45 19.95 91.19
N GLY A 145 -3.45 20.91 92.13
CA GLY A 145 -2.34 21.24 93.03
C GLY A 145 -2.11 22.75 93.06
N LYS A 146 -2.10 23.45 94.19
CA LYS A 146 -1.92 23.05 95.60
C LYS A 146 -2.52 24.12 96.49
#